data_AF-E6QQW1-F1
#
_entry.id   AF-E6QQW1-F1
#
_cell.length_a   1.000
_cell.length_b   1.000
_cell.length_c   1.000
_cell.angle_alpha   90.00
_cell.angle_beta   90.00
_cell.angle_gamma   90.00
#
_symmetry.space_group_name_H-M   'P 1'
#
loop_
_entity.id
_entity.type
_entity.pdbx_description
1 polymer ?
#
loop_
_entity_poly.entity_id
_entity_poly.type
_entity_poly.pdbx_seq_one_letter_code
_entity_poly.pdbx_strand_id
1 'polypeptide(L)' 'MALLTAHDELKFVIDDEADYQWARGILQKYDLAARCPLLFSPVHGMNAGLLADWILRDHLPVRLQLQLHKLLWNDARGR' A
#
# COMPACT_ATOMS: atom_id res chain seq x y z
N MET A 1 21.30 2.99 -8.49
CA MET A 1 19.87 3.28 -8.27
C MET A 1 19.62 3.58 -6.79
N ALA A 2 19.76 4.83 -6.36
CA ALA A 2 19.31 5.24 -5.03
C ALA A 2 18.81 6.68 -5.10
N LEU A 3 17.62 6.84 -5.70
CA LEU A 3 16.91 8.12 -5.72
C LEU A 3 15.88 8.24 -4.59
N LEU A 4 15.47 7.11 -3.99
CA LEU A 4 14.57 7.11 -2.83
C LEU A 4 15.33 7.45 -1.56
N THR A 5 14.73 8.35 -0.78
CA THR A 5 15.23 8.87 0.49
C THR A 5 14.16 8.71 1.57
N ALA A 6 14.52 8.96 2.83
CA ALA A 6 13.58 8.93 3.95
C ALA A 6 12.46 10.00 3.87
N HIS A 7 12.56 10.97 2.95
CA HIS A 7 11.55 12.01 2.74
C HIS A 7 10.50 11.62 1.69
N ASP A 8 10.71 10.50 0.99
CA ASP A 8 9.76 9.99 0.00
C ASP A 8 8.76 9.04 0.67
N GLU A 9 7.64 8.78 0.01
CA GLU A 9 6.72 7.70 0.39
C GLU A 9 6.44 6.84 -0.83
N LEU A 10 6.45 5.52 -0.65
CA LEU A 10 6.09 4.59 -1.72
C LEU A 10 4.76 3.92 -1.42
N LYS A 11 3.80 4.11 -2.32
CA LYS A 11 2.45 3.54 -2.19
C LYS A 11 2.19 2.47 -3.24
N PHE A 12 1.79 1.30 -2.77
CA PHE A 12 1.31 0.20 -3.59
C PHE A 12 -0.22 0.19 -3.56
N VAL A 13 -0.83 0.16 -4.75
CA VAL A 13 -2.27 -0.08 -4.89
C VAL A 13 -2.47 -1.56 -5.13
N ILE A 14 -3.26 -2.22 -4.28
CA ILE A 14 -3.45 -3.66 -4.26
C ILE A 14 -4.90 -3.98 -4.66
N ASP A 15 -5.10 -4.87 -5.64
CA ASP A 15 -6.42 -5.36 -6.04
C ASP A 15 -6.72 -6.74 -5.43
N ASP A 16 -5.72 -7.63 -5.38
CA ASP A 16 -5.86 -9.00 -4.90
C ASP A 16 -4.65 -9.53 -4.11
N GLU A 17 -4.68 -10.81 -3.72
CA GLU A 17 -3.58 -11.45 -2.98
C GLU A 17 -2.33 -11.60 -3.86
N ALA A 18 -2.46 -11.74 -5.19
CA ALA A 18 -1.30 -11.86 -6.08
C ALA A 18 -0.52 -10.55 -6.13
N ASP A 19 -1.22 -9.42 -6.24
CA ASP A 19 -0.64 -8.07 -6.11
C ASP A 19 0.05 -7.88 -4.75
N TYR A 20 -0.61 -8.32 -3.67
CA TYR A 20 -0.05 -8.25 -2.32
C TYR A 20 1.27 -9.02 -2.22
N GLN A 21 1.31 -10.28 -2.68
CA GLN A 21 2.52 -11.10 -2.63
C GLN A 21 3.63 -10.54 -3.52
N TRP A 22 3.28 -10.02 -4.69
CA TRP A 22 4.24 -9.34 -5.55
C TRP A 22 4.84 -8.11 -4.86
N ALA A 23 4.02 -7.23 -4.30
CA ALA A 23 4.46 -6.03 -3.61
C ALA A 23 5.36 -6.37 -2.43
N ARG A 24 4.99 -7.36 -1.61
CA ARG A 24 5.82 -7.90 -0.53
C ARG A 24 7.19 -8.38 -1.03
N GLY A 25 7.23 -9.09 -2.17
CA GLY A 25 8.48 -9.52 -2.80
C GLY A 25 9.37 -8.35 -3.23
N ILE A 26 8.77 -7.28 -3.76
CA ILE A 26 9.49 -6.04 -4.13
C ILE A 26 10.08 -5.35 -2.90
N LEU A 27 9.30 -5.23 -1.82
CA LEU A 27 9.75 -4.67 -0.54
C LEU A 27 11.02 -5.36 -0.03
N GLN A 28 11.00 -6.70 -0.03
CA GLN A 28 12.13 -7.50 0.42
C GLN A 28 13.32 -7.42 -0.54
N LYS A 29 13.07 -7.53 -1.85
CA LYS A 29 14.11 -7.51 -2.88
C LYS A 29 14.97 -6.24 -2.85
N TYR A 30 14.37 -5.09 -2.53
CA TYR A 30 15.06 -3.80 -2.53
C TYR A 30 15.28 -3.19 -1.15
N ASP A 31 14.93 -3.92 -0.09
CA ASP A 31 15.00 -3.46 1.30
C ASP A 31 14.35 -2.08 1.48
N LEU A 32 13.12 -1.95 0.98
CA LEU A 32 12.46 -0.64 0.89
C LEU A 32 12.08 -0.06 2.25
N ALA A 33 11.79 -0.93 3.22
CA ALA A 33 11.41 -0.51 4.57
C ALA A 33 12.55 0.21 5.31
N ALA A 34 13.80 -0.05 4.94
CA ALA A 34 14.97 0.66 5.47
C ALA A 34 15.19 2.03 4.82
N ARG A 35 14.48 2.35 3.73
CA ARG A 35 14.73 3.53 2.90
C ARG A 35 13.69 4.62 3.10
N CYS A 36 12.41 4.27 3.11
CA CYS A 36 11.31 5.22 3.19
C CYS A 36 10.03 4.60 3.76
N PRO A 37 9.08 5.42 4.24
CA PRO A 37 7.74 4.95 4.58
C PRO A 37 7.03 4.25 3.41
N LEU A 38 6.37 3.15 3.73
CA LEU A 38 5.68 2.30 2.77
C LEU A 38 4.17 2.24 3.07
N LEU A 39 3.37 2.42 2.04
CA LEU A 39 1.92 2.49 2.11
C LEU A 39 1.29 1.41 1.24
N PHE A 40 0.37 0.64 1.82
CA PHE A 40 -0.48 -0.29 1.07
C PHE A 40 -1.88 0.30 1.02
N SER A 41 -2.47 0.36 -0.18
CA SER A 41 -3.79 0.95 -0.39
C SER A 41 -4.64 0.00 -1.21
N PRO A 42 -5.84 -0.36 -0.77
CA PRO A 42 -6.74 -1.17 -1.58
C PRO A 42 -7.21 -0.35 -2.79
N VAL A 43 -7.40 -0.99 -3.93
CA VAL A 43 -8.16 -0.39 -5.03
C VAL A 43 -9.61 -0.13 -4.58
N HIS A 44 -10.30 0.76 -5.27
CA HIS A 44 -11.69 1.04 -4.95
C HIS A 44 -12.56 -0.21 -5.16
N GLY A 45 -13.39 -0.55 -4.16
CA GLY A 45 -14.24 -1.73 -4.17
C GLY A 45 -13.61 -2.97 -3.52
N MET A 46 -12.29 -3.01 -3.33
CA MET A 46 -11.64 -4.07 -2.56
C MET A 46 -11.94 -3.92 -1.07
N ASN A 47 -12.10 -5.06 -0.37
CA ASN A 47 -12.25 -5.09 1.08
C ASN A 47 -10.94 -4.68 1.77
N ALA A 48 -10.91 -3.47 2.33
CA ALA A 48 -9.76 -2.95 3.06
C ALA A 48 -9.42 -3.76 4.33
N GLY A 49 -10.41 -4.38 4.97
CA GLY A 49 -10.19 -5.25 6.12
C GLY A 49 -9.40 -6.50 5.75
N LEU A 50 -9.71 -7.10 4.60
CA LEU A 50 -8.95 -8.24 4.09
C LEU A 50 -7.47 -7.88 3.84
N LEU A 51 -7.21 -6.70 3.26
CA LEU A 51 -5.83 -6.22 3.10
C LEU A 51 -5.14 -5.96 4.44
N ALA A 52 -5.87 -5.43 5.44
CA ALA A 52 -5.36 -5.26 6.79
C ALA A 52 -4.97 -6.61 7.42
N ASP A 53 -5.81 -7.63 7.27
CA ASP A 53 -5.57 -8.99 7.77
C ASP A 53 -4.30 -9.58 7.15
N TRP A 54 -4.06 -9.40 5.85
CA TRP A 54 -2.82 -9.84 5.20
C TRP A 54 -1.59 -9.11 5.73
N ILE A 55 -1.67 -7.79 5.92
CA ILE A 55 -0.57 -6.98 6.48
C ILE A 55 -0.22 -7.47 7.89
N LEU A 56 -1.24 -7.70 8.73
CA LEU A 56 -1.07 -8.20 10.10
C LEU A 56 -0.51 -9.62 10.13
N ARG A 57 -1.08 -10.53 9.31
CA ARG A 57 -0.65 -11.93 9.18
C ARG A 57 0.85 -12.05 8.91
N ASP A 58 1.35 -11.24 7.98
CA ASP A 58 2.74 -11.33 7.53
C ASP A 58 3.68 -10.33 8.24
N HIS A 59 3.17 -9.59 9.23
CA HIS A 59 3.89 -8.54 9.98
C HIS A 59 4.63 -7.56 9.07
N LEU A 60 3.99 -7.14 7.98
CA LEU A 60 4.63 -6.34 6.96
C LEU A 60 4.84 -4.90 7.45
N PRO A 61 6.04 -4.31 7.33
CA PRO A 61 6.34 -2.96 7.84
C PRO A 61 5.80 -1.87 6.91
N VAL A 62 4.47 -1.85 6.74
CA VAL A 62 3.73 -0.92 5.90
C VAL A 62 2.59 -0.29 6.69
N ARG A 63 2.10 0.86 6.24
CA ARG A 63 0.85 1.45 6.76
C ARG A 63 -0.27 1.22 5.77
N LEU A 64 -1.44 0.81 6.26
CA LEU A 64 -2.64 0.75 5.44
C LEU A 64 -3.16 2.18 5.20
N GLN A 65 -3.35 2.56 3.94
CA GLN A 65 -3.89 3.85 3.54
C GLN A 65 -5.16 3.66 2.71
N LEU A 66 -6.29 4.13 3.25
CA LEU A 66 -7.55 4.15 2.51
C LEU A 66 -7.56 5.30 1.50
N GLN A 67 -8.20 5.09 0.34
CA GLN A 67 -8.49 6.15 -0.62
C GLN A 67 -9.64 7.00 -0.08
N LEU A 68 -9.36 7.85 0.91
CA LEU A 68 -10.36 8.62 1.65
C LEU A 68 -11.27 9.44 0.73
N HIS A 69 -10.73 10.02 -0.35
CA HIS A 69 -11.54 10.79 -1.29
C HIS A 69 -12.65 9.95 -1.95
N LYS A 70 -12.41 8.67 -2.21
CA LYS A 70 -13.44 7.77 -2.76
C LYS A 70 -14.48 7.39 -1.72
N LEU A 71 -14.09 7.29 -0.46
CA LEU A 71 -15.03 7.02 0.64
C LEU A 71 -15.88 8.25 0.97
N LEU A 72 -15.29 9.45 0.93
CA LEU A 72 -15.97 10.70 1.28
C LEU A 72 -16.83 11.25 0.14
N TRP A 73 -16.36 11.15 -1.10
CA TRP A 73 -17.02 11.76 -2.26
C TRP A 73 -17.47 10.75 -3.32
N ASN A 74 -17.40 9.45 -3.05
CA ASN A 74 -17.90 8.39 -3.96
C ASN A 74 -17.40 8.55 -5.41
N ASP A 75 -16.10 8.82 -5.55
CA ASP A 75 -15.40 9.03 -6.83
C ASP A 75 -15.90 10.25 -7.64
N ALA A 76 -16.54 11.23 -6.97
CA ALA A 76 -16.92 12.48 -7.61
C ALA A 76 -15.69 13.23 -8.13
N ARG A 77 -15.68 13.49 -9.44
CA ARG A 77 -14.57 14.16 -10.11
C ARG A 77 -14.46 15.61 -9.65
N GLY A 78 -13.34 15.97 -9.02
CA GLY A 78 -13.00 17.37 -8.67
C GLY A 78 -13.40 17.85 -7.27
N ARG A 79 -13.59 16.95 -6.29
CA ARG A 79 -13.77 17.28 -4.87
C ARG A 79 -12.86 16.46 -3.97
#